data_AF-A0A5C6M838-F1
#
_entry.id   AF-A0A5C6M838-F1
#
_cell.length_a   1.000
_cell.length_b   1.000
_cell.length_c   1.000
_cell.angle_alpha   90.00
_cell.angle_beta   90.00
_cell.angle_gamma   90.00
#
_symmetry.space_group_name_H-M   'P 1'
#
loop_
_entity.id
_entity.type
_entity.pdbx_description
1 polymer ?
#
loop_
_entity_poly.entity_id
_entity_poly.type
_entity_poly.pdbx_seq_one_letter_code
_entity_poly.pdbx_strand_id
1 'polypeptide(L)'
;MKSHDHEDCEHFPGTDHVAEVVLLQDPVGTTGLSALPESLADLDVFDVVDAEAAAASDISSPWIDVTTSEALLERSLQFLRDVLGDLIVTSAGEEVRERVSSEPPMLLPFELRHVRPDEMSSLEYRRLLGEGMSAGVEVWLSQPLAVLGNRSPLEAAGVPELRRSLTAAVLVLHDLLRRRDMDPAESVTFERLQLPARATFSFDGSAHLGAFNSLSLGRIDVDTVSGNLRELGSRLGMMGYVRLAERCFDRLLEQNQFEDWTEAVSACQTRASLARISNNLELACSMLDRARGLVTGPDAFRIRLELDIRHLSYLLDDVRNPAVKSLLHRFRDQYLIKVPELRELLADQLTAVGATDLLSELDGGLAGGAGSGGGLWLPGSSAEAPAAGGGQLWLPGQ
;
A
#
# COMPACT_ATOMS: atom_id res chain seq x y z
N MET A 1 -4.78 -2.13 6.08
CA MET A 1 -5.95 -2.85 6.62
C MET A 1 -7.08 -2.60 5.64
N LYS A 2 -7.49 -3.61 4.89
CA LYS A 2 -8.82 -3.60 4.27
C LYS A 2 -9.76 -3.88 5.44
N SER A 3 -10.67 -2.94 5.73
CA SER A 3 -11.85 -3.26 6.54
C SER A 3 -12.49 -4.50 5.93
N HIS A 4 -13.03 -5.38 6.76
CA HIS A 4 -13.81 -6.50 6.25
C HIS A 4 -14.92 -5.93 5.33
N ASP A 5 -14.91 -6.30 4.05
CA ASP A 5 -15.97 -5.89 3.13
C ASP A 5 -17.28 -6.51 3.65
N HIS A 6 -18.28 -5.66 3.94
CA HIS A 6 -19.60 -6.02 4.49
C HIS A 6 -20.38 -7.06 3.67
N GLU A 7 -19.91 -7.43 2.47
CA GLU A 7 -20.62 -8.33 1.56
C GLU A 7 -20.65 -9.79 2.05
N ASP A 8 -19.74 -10.19 2.96
CA ASP A 8 -19.61 -11.57 3.44
C ASP A 8 -19.67 -11.72 4.98
N CYS A 9 -20.21 -10.74 5.70
CA CYS A 9 -20.42 -10.92 7.14
C CYS A 9 -21.57 -11.92 7.37
N GLU A 10 -21.28 -13.06 8.00
CA GLU A 10 -22.32 -14.00 8.40
C GLU A 10 -23.19 -13.34 9.47
N HIS A 11 -24.50 -13.23 9.19
CA HIS A 11 -25.48 -12.69 10.13
C HIS A 11 -26.48 -13.79 10.45
N PHE A 12 -26.82 -13.89 11.73
CA PHE A 12 -27.94 -14.73 12.12
C PHE A 12 -29.25 -14.09 11.61
N PRO A 13 -30.23 -14.88 11.16
CA PRO A 13 -31.55 -14.38 10.81
C PRO A 13 -32.10 -13.40 11.86
N GLY A 14 -32.58 -12.23 11.44
CA GLY A 14 -33.15 -11.21 12.33
C GLY A 14 -32.15 -10.33 13.08
N THR A 15 -30.87 -10.42 12.76
CA THR A 15 -29.79 -9.59 13.31
C THR A 15 -29.11 -8.78 12.22
N ASP A 16 -28.49 -7.66 12.59
CA ASP A 16 -27.76 -6.80 11.66
C ASP A 16 -26.45 -6.31 12.28
N HIS A 17 -25.44 -6.10 11.45
CA HIS A 17 -24.15 -5.53 11.84
C HIS A 17 -24.29 -4.00 11.88
N VAL A 18 -24.26 -3.41 13.08
CA VAL A 18 -24.58 -1.98 13.26
C VAL A 18 -23.36 -1.08 13.39
N ALA A 19 -22.20 -1.61 13.81
CA ALA A 19 -20.97 -0.84 13.90
C ALA A 19 -19.72 -1.73 13.96
N GLU A 20 -18.67 -1.30 13.27
CA GLU A 20 -17.30 -1.83 13.39
C GLU A 20 -16.43 -0.78 14.10
N VAL A 21 -15.70 -1.18 15.14
CA VAL A 21 -14.86 -0.29 15.96
C VAL A 21 -13.52 -0.95 16.24
N VAL A 22 -12.43 -0.21 16.12
CA VAL A 22 -11.10 -0.69 16.53
C VAL A 22 -10.80 -0.21 17.95
N LEU A 23 -10.47 -1.15 18.84
CA LEU A 23 -10.09 -0.86 20.22
C LEU A 23 -8.63 -0.42 20.27
N LEU A 24 -8.41 0.89 20.46
CA LEU A 24 -7.07 1.46 20.50
C LEU A 24 -6.56 1.64 21.93
N GLN A 25 -5.30 1.27 22.12
CA GLN A 25 -4.53 1.62 23.30
C GLN A 25 -3.68 2.86 23.02
N ASP A 26 -3.64 3.75 24.00
CA ASP A 26 -2.73 4.89 23.99
C ASP A 26 -1.25 4.46 23.85
N PRO A 27 -0.43 5.27 23.16
CA PRO A 27 1.01 5.03 23.05
C PRO A 27 1.68 4.82 24.40
N VAL A 28 2.55 3.82 24.46
CA VAL A 28 3.33 3.51 25.68
C VAL A 28 4.69 4.21 25.66
N GLY A 29 5.16 4.62 24.49
CA GLY A 29 6.42 5.29 24.26
C GLY A 29 6.27 6.71 23.70
N THR A 30 7.41 7.38 23.54
CA THR A 30 7.48 8.76 23.00
C THR A 30 8.21 8.84 21.66
N THR A 31 8.81 7.74 21.21
CA THR A 31 9.58 7.66 19.96
C THR A 31 9.38 6.32 19.27
N GLY A 32 9.49 6.28 17.94
CA GLY A 32 9.42 5.04 17.18
C GLY A 32 8.00 4.46 17.11
N LEU A 33 7.89 3.14 16.89
CA LEU A 33 6.59 2.46 16.84
C LEU A 33 5.81 2.55 18.15
N SER A 34 6.49 2.53 19.30
CA SER A 34 5.81 2.60 20.60
C SER A 34 5.18 3.98 20.88
N ALA A 35 5.48 4.99 20.06
CA ALA A 35 4.80 6.28 20.07
C ALA A 35 3.47 6.26 19.30
N LEU A 36 3.15 5.18 18.62
CA LEU A 36 1.90 5.03 17.89
C LEU A 36 0.85 4.31 18.75
N PRO A 37 -0.44 4.62 18.55
CA PRO A 37 -1.52 3.81 19.10
C PRO A 37 -1.43 2.37 18.60
N GLU A 38 -1.82 1.42 19.45
CA GLU A 38 -1.86 -0.01 19.13
C GLU A 38 -3.30 -0.52 19.15
N SER A 39 -3.72 -1.25 18.11
CA SER A 39 -5.00 -1.96 18.07
C SER A 39 -4.92 -3.20 18.96
N LEU A 40 -5.73 -3.21 20.02
CA LEU A 40 -5.91 -4.35 20.91
C LEU A 40 -6.89 -5.38 20.35
N ALA A 41 -7.94 -4.93 19.67
CA ALA A 41 -8.96 -5.79 19.08
C ALA A 41 -9.75 -5.01 18.03
N ASP A 42 -10.34 -5.76 17.11
CA ASP A 42 -11.42 -5.28 16.25
C ASP A 42 -12.74 -5.74 16.88
N LEU A 43 -13.72 -4.84 16.91
CA LEU A 43 -15.01 -5.04 17.58
C LEU A 43 -16.13 -4.90 16.54
N ASP A 44 -16.92 -5.95 16.39
CA ASP A 44 -18.12 -5.94 15.55
C ASP A 44 -19.34 -5.95 16.47
N VAL A 45 -20.22 -4.95 16.32
CA VAL A 45 -21.41 -4.77 17.15
C VAL A 45 -22.64 -5.20 16.36
N PHE A 46 -23.39 -6.13 16.91
CA PHE A 46 -24.61 -6.65 16.30
C PHE A 46 -25.84 -6.29 17.10
N ASP A 47 -26.90 -5.90 16.40
CA ASP A 47 -28.20 -5.59 16.98
C ASP A 47 -29.29 -6.54 16.47
N VAL A 48 -30.35 -6.68 17.25
CA VAL A 48 -31.52 -7.48 16.89
C VAL A 48 -32.54 -6.58 16.20
N VAL A 49 -32.62 -6.69 14.86
CA VAL A 49 -33.54 -5.89 14.03
C VAL A 49 -34.90 -6.55 13.85
N ASP A 50 -34.99 -7.88 14.01
CA ASP A 50 -36.23 -8.66 14.01
C ASP A 50 -36.17 -9.74 15.09
N ALA A 51 -36.88 -9.50 16.18
CA ALA A 51 -36.88 -10.39 17.35
C ALA A 51 -37.51 -11.77 17.08
N GLU A 52 -38.46 -11.89 16.15
CA GLU A 52 -39.08 -13.18 15.83
C GLU A 52 -38.10 -14.04 15.02
N ALA A 53 -37.42 -13.43 14.05
CA ALA A 53 -36.40 -14.11 13.26
C ALA A 53 -35.15 -14.44 14.09
N ALA A 54 -34.70 -13.53 14.96
CA ALA A 54 -33.54 -13.76 15.84
C ALA A 54 -33.79 -14.87 16.87
N ALA A 55 -35.01 -14.97 17.40
CA ALA A 55 -35.40 -16.04 18.32
C ALA A 55 -35.29 -17.44 17.68
N ALA A 56 -35.42 -17.55 16.34
CA ALA A 56 -35.21 -18.81 15.63
C ALA A 56 -33.74 -19.25 15.58
N SER A 57 -32.81 -18.34 15.92
CA SER A 57 -31.36 -18.55 15.96
C SER A 57 -30.80 -18.54 17.38
N ASP A 58 -31.65 -18.65 18.41
CA ASP A 58 -31.31 -18.57 19.84
C ASP A 58 -30.63 -17.23 20.27
N ILE A 59 -30.73 -16.18 19.44
CA ILE A 59 -30.23 -14.85 19.76
C ILE A 59 -31.38 -14.00 20.28
N SER A 60 -31.23 -13.50 21.51
CA SER A 60 -32.26 -12.74 22.20
C SER A 60 -31.82 -11.34 22.61
N SER A 61 -30.57 -10.96 22.33
CA SER A 61 -30.01 -9.66 22.72
C SER A 61 -28.87 -9.26 21.79
N PRO A 62 -28.57 -7.95 21.68
CA PRO A 62 -27.37 -7.46 21.00
C PRO A 62 -26.10 -8.09 21.58
N TRP A 63 -25.08 -8.26 20.74
CA TRP A 63 -23.78 -8.79 21.17
C TRP A 63 -22.63 -8.06 20.47
N ILE A 64 -21.43 -8.33 20.96
CA ILE A 64 -20.18 -7.79 20.42
C ILE A 64 -19.26 -8.97 20.14
N ASP A 65 -18.78 -9.07 18.91
CA ASP A 65 -17.69 -9.97 18.58
C ASP A 65 -16.36 -9.24 18.75
N VAL A 66 -15.44 -9.87 19.48
CA VAL A 66 -14.13 -9.31 19.80
C VAL A 66 -13.07 -10.14 19.10
N THR A 67 -12.52 -9.61 18.01
CA THR A 67 -11.51 -10.29 17.19
C THR A 67 -10.12 -9.78 17.52
N THR A 68 -9.25 -10.65 18.04
CA THR A 68 -7.85 -10.31 18.33
C THR A 68 -6.95 -11.55 18.38
N SER A 69 -5.64 -11.34 18.56
CA SER A 69 -4.69 -12.41 18.80
C SER A 69 -4.85 -12.99 20.21
N GLU A 70 -4.53 -14.28 20.35
CA GLU A 70 -4.68 -15.01 21.62
C GLU A 70 -3.92 -14.34 22.77
N ALA A 71 -2.79 -13.71 22.49
CA ALA A 71 -1.97 -13.00 23.47
C ALA A 71 -2.63 -11.71 24.01
N LEU A 72 -3.57 -11.11 23.25
CA LEU A 72 -4.22 -9.85 23.60
C LEU A 72 -5.64 -10.04 24.11
N LEU A 73 -6.28 -11.19 23.86
CA LEU A 73 -7.71 -11.42 24.14
C LEU A 73 -8.14 -11.01 25.56
N GLU A 74 -7.48 -11.51 26.60
CA GLU A 74 -7.86 -11.19 27.98
C GLU A 74 -7.72 -9.70 28.29
N ARG A 75 -6.67 -9.07 27.75
CA ARG A 75 -6.44 -7.64 27.92
C ARG A 75 -7.50 -6.81 27.20
N SER A 76 -7.89 -7.21 25.99
CA SER A 76 -8.94 -6.56 25.21
C SER A 76 -10.30 -6.68 25.89
N LEU A 77 -10.64 -7.86 26.41
CA LEU A 77 -11.88 -8.08 27.17
C LEU A 77 -11.91 -7.26 28.46
N GLN A 78 -10.81 -7.19 29.19
CA GLN A 78 -10.72 -6.35 30.40
C GLN A 78 -10.90 -4.87 30.06
N PHE A 79 -10.18 -4.39 29.04
CA PHE A 79 -10.28 -2.99 28.62
C PHE A 79 -11.70 -2.64 28.13
N LEU A 80 -12.33 -3.53 27.36
CA LEU A 80 -13.70 -3.35 26.88
C LEU A 80 -14.68 -3.21 28.06
N ARG A 81 -14.53 -4.04 29.10
CA ARG A 81 -15.33 -3.94 30.34
C ARG A 81 -15.06 -2.67 31.11
N ASP A 82 -13.80 -2.21 31.18
CA ASP A 82 -13.45 -0.97 31.86
C ASP A 82 -14.09 0.25 31.17
N VAL A 83 -14.23 0.22 29.83
CA VAL A 83 -14.82 1.30 29.04
C VAL A 83 -16.35 1.26 29.04
N LEU A 84 -16.95 0.09 28.80
CA LEU A 84 -18.41 -0.06 28.65
C LEU A 84 -19.13 -0.28 29.98
N GLY A 85 -18.42 -0.71 31.02
CA GLY A 85 -18.96 -0.92 32.36
C GLY A 85 -20.20 -1.80 32.36
N ASP A 86 -21.27 -1.27 32.96
CA ASP A 86 -22.54 -1.97 33.17
C ASP A 86 -23.32 -2.27 31.87
N LEU A 87 -22.86 -1.79 30.71
CA LEU A 87 -23.45 -2.15 29.41
C LEU A 87 -23.12 -3.59 29.01
N ILE A 88 -22.01 -4.16 29.51
CA ILE A 88 -21.69 -5.57 29.32
C ILE A 88 -22.36 -6.37 30.43
N VAL A 89 -23.44 -7.04 30.09
CA VAL A 89 -24.20 -7.92 30.99
C VAL A 89 -23.62 -9.33 31.11
N THR A 90 -22.74 -9.73 30.18
CA THR A 90 -22.08 -11.05 30.18
C THR A 90 -20.97 -11.11 31.23
N SER A 91 -21.05 -12.08 32.14
CA SER A 91 -20.04 -12.26 33.19
C SER A 91 -18.72 -12.77 32.61
N ALA A 92 -17.61 -12.55 33.33
CA ALA A 92 -16.33 -13.14 32.96
C ALA A 92 -16.41 -14.68 33.00
N GLY A 93 -16.07 -15.34 31.89
CA GLY A 93 -16.14 -16.79 31.72
C GLY A 93 -17.43 -17.30 31.06
N GLU A 94 -18.41 -16.43 30.80
CA GLU A 94 -19.61 -16.75 30.01
C GLU A 94 -19.42 -16.40 28.52
N GLU A 95 -18.26 -15.89 28.12
CA GLU A 95 -17.97 -15.56 26.72
C GLU A 95 -17.79 -16.83 25.88
N VAL A 96 -18.40 -16.85 24.70
CA VAL A 96 -18.13 -17.87 23.69
C VAL A 96 -16.80 -17.56 23.02
N ARG A 97 -15.87 -18.52 23.04
CA ARG A 97 -14.54 -18.36 22.46
C ARG A 97 -14.36 -19.30 21.30
N GLU A 98 -14.17 -18.72 20.13
CA GLU A 98 -13.88 -19.46 18.90
C GLU A 98 -12.54 -19.05 18.32
N ARG A 99 -11.81 -20.02 17.77
CA ARG A 99 -10.57 -19.77 17.04
C ARG A 99 -10.87 -19.66 15.55
N VAL A 100 -11.00 -18.43 15.07
CA VAL A 100 -11.27 -18.13 13.65
C VAL A 100 -10.04 -18.40 12.76
N SER A 101 -8.84 -18.18 13.28
CA SER A 101 -7.59 -18.42 12.55
C SER A 101 -6.46 -18.87 13.49
N SER A 102 -5.47 -19.56 12.93
CA SER A 102 -4.26 -19.93 13.64
C SER A 102 -3.05 -19.33 12.94
N GLU A 103 -2.52 -18.26 13.52
CA GLU A 103 -1.21 -17.76 13.13
C GLU A 103 -0.12 -18.71 13.66
N PRO A 104 0.89 -19.05 12.84
CA PRO A 104 2.06 -19.78 13.34
C PRO A 104 2.74 -18.98 14.47
N PRO A 105 3.07 -19.60 15.63
CA PRO A 105 3.68 -18.89 16.75
C PRO A 105 4.99 -18.15 16.44
N MET A 106 5.68 -18.54 15.37
CA MET A 106 6.88 -17.86 14.89
C MET A 106 6.63 -16.49 14.26
N LEU A 107 5.37 -16.15 13.95
CA LEU A 107 4.99 -14.84 13.40
C LEU A 107 4.59 -13.83 14.48
N LEU A 108 4.41 -14.26 15.73
CA LEU A 108 4.07 -13.38 16.85
C LEU A 108 4.98 -12.13 16.94
N PRO A 109 6.31 -12.22 16.74
CA PRO A 109 7.17 -11.03 16.77
C PRO A 109 6.92 -10.00 15.66
N PHE A 110 6.12 -10.36 14.66
CA PHE A 110 5.82 -9.56 13.47
C PHE A 110 4.36 -9.10 13.43
N GLU A 111 3.58 -9.37 14.48
CA GLU A 111 2.22 -8.84 14.66
C GLU A 111 2.28 -7.35 15.03
N LEU A 112 2.55 -6.49 14.06
CA LEU A 112 2.55 -5.03 14.26
C LEU A 112 1.12 -4.48 14.13
N ARG A 113 0.40 -4.39 15.25
CA ARG A 113 -0.97 -3.85 15.31
C ARG A 113 -1.03 -2.33 15.49
N HIS A 114 -0.02 -1.60 15.06
CA HIS A 114 0.01 -0.14 15.24
C HIS A 114 -0.97 0.54 14.27
N VAL A 115 -1.48 1.70 14.67
CA VAL A 115 -2.37 2.53 13.84
C VAL A 115 -1.66 3.83 13.50
N ARG A 116 -1.78 4.24 12.23
CA ARG A 116 -1.21 5.50 11.75
C ARG A 116 -2.06 6.68 12.25
N PRO A 117 -1.49 7.65 13.00
CA PRO A 117 -2.17 8.90 13.32
C PRO A 117 -2.46 9.72 12.05
N ASP A 118 -3.54 10.49 12.03
CA ASP A 118 -3.94 11.28 10.85
C ASP A 118 -2.88 12.31 10.41
N GLU A 119 -2.16 12.88 11.37
CA GLU A 119 -1.09 13.87 11.11
C GLU A 119 0.21 13.23 10.60
N MET A 120 0.35 11.91 10.70
CA MET A 120 1.55 11.18 10.29
C MET A 120 1.51 10.84 8.81
N SER A 121 2.60 11.13 8.11
CA SER A 121 2.72 10.80 6.69
C SER A 121 2.81 9.28 6.47
N SER A 122 2.25 8.78 5.36
CA SER A 122 2.35 7.36 4.97
C SER A 122 3.80 6.91 4.83
N LEU A 123 4.69 7.82 4.39
CA LEU A 123 6.12 7.56 4.26
C LEU A 123 6.78 7.28 5.63
N GLU A 124 6.49 8.12 6.62
CA GLU A 124 7.01 7.96 7.97
C GLU A 124 6.46 6.72 8.65
N TYR A 125 5.15 6.47 8.50
CA TYR A 125 4.51 5.28 9.05
C TYR A 125 5.12 3.98 8.52
N ARG A 126 5.32 3.86 7.20
CA ARG A 126 5.98 2.69 6.60
C ARG A 126 7.43 2.52 7.05
N ARG A 127 8.16 3.61 7.25
CA ARG A 127 9.51 3.57 7.83
C ARG A 127 9.47 2.94 9.22
N LEU A 128 8.56 3.38 10.09
CA LEU A 128 8.40 2.85 11.44
C LEU A 128 8.02 1.36 11.42
N LEU A 129 7.11 0.95 10.54
CA LEU A 129 6.78 -0.47 10.36
C LEU A 129 8.01 -1.28 9.94
N GLY A 130 8.84 -0.77 9.02
CA GLY A 130 10.10 -1.41 8.62
C GLY A 130 11.11 -1.57 9.76
N GLU A 131 11.17 -0.60 10.68
CA GLU A 131 11.98 -0.69 11.91
C GLU A 131 11.44 -1.77 12.85
N GLY A 132 10.12 -1.82 13.04
CA GLY A 132 9.46 -2.89 13.81
C GLY A 132 9.71 -4.27 13.24
N MET A 133 9.70 -4.40 11.91
CA MET A 133 10.03 -5.66 11.24
C MET A 133 11.46 -6.10 11.52
N SER A 134 12.40 -5.17 11.51
CA SER A 134 13.80 -5.45 11.85
C SER A 134 13.92 -5.89 13.32
N ALA A 135 13.20 -5.24 14.23
CA ALA A 135 13.14 -5.64 15.64
C ALA A 135 12.48 -7.02 15.85
N GLY A 136 11.43 -7.33 15.09
CA GLY A 136 10.76 -8.64 15.12
C GLY A 136 11.70 -9.79 14.77
N VAL A 137 12.63 -9.57 13.82
CA VAL A 137 13.70 -10.55 13.52
C VAL A 137 14.59 -10.80 14.75
N GLU A 138 14.96 -9.77 15.50
CA GLU A 138 15.77 -9.92 16.72
C GLU A 138 15.05 -10.76 17.79
N VAL A 139 13.76 -10.49 18.00
CA VAL A 139 12.94 -11.23 18.94
C VAL A 139 12.84 -12.69 18.50
N TRP A 140 12.53 -12.94 17.22
CA TRP A 140 12.47 -14.30 16.68
C TRP A 140 13.79 -15.07 16.82
N LEU A 141 14.93 -14.42 16.60
CA LEU A 141 16.26 -15.03 16.74
C LEU A 141 16.54 -15.53 18.16
N SER A 142 15.90 -14.94 19.16
CA SER A 142 15.98 -15.33 20.57
C SER A 142 14.87 -16.27 21.04
N GLN A 143 13.83 -16.49 20.23
CA GLN A 143 12.65 -17.26 20.62
C GLN A 143 12.90 -18.77 20.47
N PRO A 144 12.60 -19.59 21.50
CA PRO A 144 12.68 -21.05 21.40
C PRO A 144 11.75 -21.62 20.32
N LEU A 145 12.26 -22.52 19.48
CA LEU A 145 11.49 -23.20 18.44
C LEU A 145 11.41 -24.71 18.70
N ALA A 146 10.21 -25.27 18.62
CA ALA A 146 9.99 -26.71 18.81
C ALA A 146 10.80 -27.57 17.83
N VAL A 147 10.91 -27.14 16.56
CA VAL A 147 11.69 -27.83 15.52
C VAL A 147 13.21 -27.85 15.78
N LEU A 148 13.69 -26.98 16.67
CA LEU A 148 15.09 -26.90 17.11
C LEU A 148 15.30 -27.52 18.49
N GLY A 149 14.34 -28.31 18.98
CA GLY A 149 14.38 -28.93 20.31
C GLY A 149 14.24 -27.90 21.44
N ASN A 150 13.36 -26.92 21.26
CA ASN A 150 13.14 -25.79 22.17
C ASN A 150 14.37 -24.91 22.39
N ARG A 151 15.28 -24.88 21.42
CA ARG A 151 16.38 -23.92 21.33
C ARG A 151 15.98 -22.74 20.46
N SER A 152 16.56 -21.59 20.73
CA SER A 152 16.46 -20.43 19.83
C SER A 152 17.29 -20.63 18.57
N PRO A 153 16.98 -19.91 17.46
CA PRO A 153 17.82 -19.90 16.26
C PRO A 153 19.30 -19.60 16.56
N LEU A 154 19.58 -18.64 17.45
CA LEU A 154 20.95 -18.29 17.84
C LEU A 154 21.67 -19.44 18.56
N GLU A 155 21.00 -20.13 19.47
CA GLU A 155 21.58 -21.29 20.16
C GLU A 155 21.78 -22.47 19.21
N ALA A 156 20.86 -22.69 18.27
CA ALA A 156 20.93 -23.76 17.29
C ALA A 156 22.02 -23.55 16.24
N ALA A 157 22.42 -22.30 15.97
CA ALA A 157 23.49 -21.98 15.02
C ALA A 157 24.82 -22.64 15.39
N GLY A 158 25.09 -22.78 16.69
CA GLY A 158 26.28 -23.47 17.23
C GLY A 158 26.22 -25.00 17.19
N VAL A 159 25.09 -25.60 16.78
CA VAL A 159 24.86 -27.05 16.84
C VAL A 159 24.80 -27.62 15.42
N PRO A 160 25.86 -28.31 14.94
CA PRO A 160 25.93 -28.82 13.56
C PRO A 160 24.75 -29.73 13.17
N GLU A 161 24.24 -30.52 14.12
CA GLU A 161 23.14 -31.45 13.92
C GLU A 161 21.82 -30.73 13.60
N LEU A 162 21.65 -29.52 14.13
CA LEU A 162 20.44 -28.70 13.92
C LEU A 162 20.52 -27.82 12.68
N ARG A 163 21.66 -27.77 11.98
CA ARG A 163 21.88 -26.87 10.83
C ARG A 163 20.78 -26.98 9.77
N ARG A 164 20.36 -28.21 9.42
CA ARG A 164 19.30 -28.43 8.41
C ARG A 164 17.96 -27.89 8.90
N SER A 165 17.59 -28.17 10.15
CA SER A 165 16.35 -27.68 10.76
C SER A 165 16.35 -26.17 10.90
N LEU A 166 17.49 -25.57 11.24
CA LEU A 166 17.67 -24.13 11.34
C LEU A 166 17.52 -23.44 9.98
N THR A 167 18.17 -23.96 8.93
CA THR A 167 17.97 -23.46 7.56
C THR A 167 16.51 -23.54 7.15
N ALA A 168 15.83 -24.67 7.42
CA ALA A 168 14.41 -24.80 7.11
C ALA A 168 13.54 -23.79 7.88
N ALA A 169 13.80 -23.57 9.16
CA ALA A 169 13.08 -22.59 9.97
C ALA A 169 13.22 -21.15 9.43
N VAL A 170 14.43 -20.75 9.03
CA VAL A 170 14.67 -19.45 8.39
C VAL A 170 13.89 -19.33 7.08
N LEU A 171 13.93 -20.35 6.22
CA LEU A 171 13.22 -20.30 4.93
C LEU A 171 11.71 -20.23 5.10
N VAL A 172 11.14 -20.95 6.07
CA VAL A 172 9.71 -20.92 6.38
C VAL A 172 9.32 -19.54 6.91
N LEU A 173 10.09 -18.98 7.85
CA LEU A 173 9.84 -17.63 8.35
C LEU A 173 9.79 -16.62 7.19
N HIS A 174 10.85 -16.60 6.36
CA HIS A 174 10.95 -15.66 5.24
C HIS A 174 9.83 -15.86 4.20
N ASP A 175 9.37 -17.09 3.97
CA ASP A 175 8.20 -17.35 3.11
C ASP A 175 6.90 -16.78 3.70
N LEU A 176 6.69 -16.97 5.00
CA LEU A 176 5.50 -16.45 5.69
C LEU A 176 5.49 -14.92 5.74
N LEU A 177 6.64 -14.30 6.01
CA LEU A 177 6.79 -12.84 6.00
C LEU A 177 6.48 -12.27 4.61
N ARG A 178 7.00 -12.89 3.54
CA ARG A 178 6.72 -12.44 2.16
C ARG A 178 5.24 -12.46 1.81
N ARG A 179 4.48 -13.44 2.31
CA ARG A 179 3.01 -13.51 2.10
C ARG A 179 2.25 -12.35 2.77
N ARG A 180 2.89 -11.64 3.70
CA ARG A 180 2.36 -10.46 4.38
C ARG A 180 2.98 -9.16 3.86
N ASP A 181 3.55 -9.19 2.66
CA ASP A 181 4.29 -8.07 2.07
C ASP A 181 5.47 -7.58 2.92
N MET A 182 6.04 -8.48 3.74
CA MET A 182 7.24 -8.23 4.54
C MET A 182 8.43 -8.98 3.93
N ASP A 183 9.44 -8.25 3.44
CA ASP A 183 10.62 -8.86 2.80
C ASP A 183 11.92 -8.46 3.52
N PRO A 184 12.20 -8.93 4.75
CA PRO A 184 13.52 -8.75 5.35
C PRO A 184 14.60 -9.44 4.50
N ALA A 185 15.83 -8.93 4.56
CA ALA A 185 16.94 -9.50 3.79
C ALA A 185 17.31 -10.91 4.30
N GLU A 186 16.92 -11.95 3.55
CA GLU A 186 17.25 -13.36 3.87
C GLU A 186 18.76 -13.55 4.07
N SER A 187 19.59 -12.90 3.25
CA SER A 187 21.05 -12.93 3.37
C SER A 187 21.54 -12.48 4.75
N VAL A 188 20.92 -11.44 5.33
CA VAL A 188 21.29 -10.90 6.65
C VAL A 188 20.96 -11.90 7.75
N THR A 189 19.81 -12.58 7.66
CA THR A 189 19.45 -13.64 8.62
C THR A 189 20.40 -14.83 8.52
N PHE A 190 20.75 -15.24 7.29
CA PHE A 190 21.72 -16.32 7.05
C PHE A 190 23.10 -15.99 7.61
N GLU A 191 23.61 -14.78 7.34
CA GLU A 191 24.90 -14.31 7.83
C GLU A 191 24.95 -14.31 9.36
N ARG A 192 23.92 -13.76 10.00
CA ARG A 192 23.80 -13.72 11.47
C ARG A 192 23.80 -15.09 12.12
N LEU A 193 23.16 -16.07 11.49
CA LEU A 193 23.10 -17.45 11.96
C LEU A 193 24.28 -18.31 11.47
N GLN A 194 25.28 -17.70 10.81
CA GLN A 194 26.44 -18.39 10.25
C GLN A 194 26.07 -19.57 9.34
N LEU A 195 24.94 -19.43 8.64
CA LEU A 195 24.46 -20.42 7.69
C LEU A 195 25.17 -20.22 6.34
N PRO A 196 25.44 -21.31 5.60
CA PRO A 196 26.02 -21.18 4.28
C PRO A 196 25.07 -20.43 3.34
N ALA A 197 25.62 -19.48 2.57
CA ALA A 197 24.88 -18.80 1.54
C ALA A 197 24.22 -19.81 0.59
N ARG A 198 22.98 -19.54 0.19
CA ARG A 198 22.25 -20.45 -0.68
C ARG A 198 22.86 -20.43 -2.08
N ALA A 199 23.04 -21.61 -2.66
CA ALA A 199 23.51 -21.73 -4.02
C ALA A 199 22.53 -21.01 -4.97
N THR A 200 23.06 -20.09 -5.76
CA THR A 200 22.31 -19.40 -6.80
C THR A 200 21.92 -20.38 -7.89
N PHE A 201 20.83 -20.04 -8.57
CA PHE A 201 20.27 -20.82 -9.65
C PHE A 201 20.36 -19.99 -10.94
N SER A 202 21.05 -20.51 -11.95
CA SER A 202 21.07 -19.91 -13.28
C SER A 202 19.76 -20.22 -14.00
N PHE A 203 19.13 -19.20 -14.56
CA PHE A 203 17.91 -19.35 -15.34
C PHE A 203 18.22 -19.11 -16.83
N ASP A 204 17.88 -20.10 -17.65
CA ASP A 204 17.84 -19.94 -19.10
C ASP A 204 16.53 -19.26 -19.48
N GLY A 205 16.61 -18.13 -20.21
CA GLY A 205 15.46 -17.35 -20.64
C GLY A 205 14.43 -18.15 -21.44
N SER A 206 14.82 -19.28 -22.04
CA SER A 206 13.90 -20.16 -22.77
C SER A 206 12.97 -21.00 -21.87
N ALA A 207 13.26 -21.12 -20.58
CA ALA A 207 12.53 -21.99 -19.68
C ALA A 207 11.20 -21.38 -19.21
N HIS A 208 10.14 -22.18 -19.17
CA HIS A 208 8.86 -21.76 -18.61
C HIS A 208 8.99 -21.52 -17.10
N LEU A 209 8.76 -20.27 -16.66
CA LEU A 209 8.80 -19.89 -15.25
C LEU A 209 7.87 -20.74 -14.38
N GLY A 210 6.77 -21.24 -14.96
CA GLY A 210 5.80 -22.15 -14.33
C GLY A 210 6.40 -23.43 -13.76
N ALA A 211 7.53 -23.90 -14.30
CA ALA A 211 8.18 -25.12 -13.86
C ALA A 211 8.93 -24.97 -12.52
N PHE A 212 9.13 -23.74 -12.03
CA PHE A 212 9.90 -23.47 -10.82
C PHE A 212 9.01 -23.09 -9.64
N ASN A 213 9.29 -23.70 -8.48
CA ASN A 213 8.68 -23.34 -7.21
C ASN A 213 9.26 -22.03 -6.65
N SER A 214 8.61 -21.46 -5.63
CA SER A 214 9.01 -20.19 -5.00
C SER A 214 10.45 -20.20 -4.48
N LEU A 215 10.84 -21.26 -3.79
CA LEU A 215 12.17 -21.39 -3.20
C LEU A 215 13.30 -21.45 -4.23
N SER A 216 13.01 -21.93 -5.45
CA SER A 216 13.95 -21.92 -6.57
C SER A 216 14.02 -20.55 -7.23
N LEU A 217 12.87 -19.91 -7.46
CA LEU A 217 12.81 -18.56 -8.04
C LEU A 217 13.51 -17.52 -7.13
N GLY A 218 13.37 -17.64 -5.81
CA GLY A 218 14.06 -16.79 -4.83
C GLY A 218 15.59 -16.93 -4.78
N ARG A 219 16.17 -17.85 -5.56
CA ARG A 219 17.62 -18.05 -5.68
C ARG A 219 18.17 -17.70 -7.06
N ILE A 220 17.34 -17.15 -7.95
CA ILE A 220 17.77 -16.82 -9.30
C ILE A 220 18.90 -15.79 -9.25
N ASP A 221 19.97 -16.07 -9.99
CA ASP A 221 20.99 -15.07 -10.30
C ASP A 221 20.48 -14.15 -11.41
N VAL A 222 19.80 -13.08 -10.99
CA VAL A 222 19.21 -12.08 -11.89
C VAL A 222 20.25 -11.48 -12.82
N ASP A 223 21.53 -11.42 -12.45
CA ASP A 223 22.58 -10.78 -13.24
C ASP A 223 22.99 -11.64 -14.46
N THR A 224 22.79 -12.95 -14.37
CA THR A 224 23.14 -13.89 -15.45
C THR A 224 22.00 -14.19 -16.42
N VAL A 225 20.77 -13.79 -16.08
CA VAL A 225 19.59 -14.04 -16.91
C VAL A 225 19.69 -13.30 -18.24
N SER A 226 19.50 -14.03 -19.35
CA SER A 226 19.39 -13.49 -20.71
C SER A 226 17.94 -13.59 -21.20
N GLY A 227 17.27 -12.44 -21.37
CA GLY A 227 15.88 -12.37 -21.84
C GLY A 227 14.82 -12.61 -20.75
N ASN A 228 13.55 -12.31 -21.07
CA ASN A 228 12.38 -12.51 -20.20
C ASN A 228 12.44 -11.85 -18.80
N LEU A 229 13.28 -10.83 -18.63
CA LEU A 229 13.42 -10.08 -17.37
C LEU A 229 12.10 -9.46 -16.90
N ARG A 230 11.23 -9.04 -17.84
CA ARG A 230 9.92 -8.46 -17.52
C ARG A 230 8.99 -9.49 -16.88
N GLU A 231 8.88 -10.67 -17.48
CA GLU A 231 8.02 -11.76 -16.97
C GLU A 231 8.57 -12.27 -15.63
N LEU A 232 9.88 -12.49 -15.55
CA LEU A 232 10.56 -12.90 -14.32
C LEU A 232 10.37 -11.88 -13.20
N GLY A 233 10.63 -10.60 -13.47
CA GLY A 233 10.47 -9.52 -12.49
C GLY A 233 9.03 -9.38 -12.01
N SER A 234 8.05 -9.47 -12.92
CA SER A 234 6.62 -9.43 -12.56
C SER A 234 6.25 -10.60 -11.65
N ARG A 235 6.69 -11.82 -11.99
CA ARG A 235 6.43 -13.01 -11.18
C ARG A 235 7.09 -12.94 -9.81
N LEU A 236 8.35 -12.53 -9.75
CA LEU A 236 9.06 -12.34 -8.48
C LEU A 236 8.36 -11.29 -7.60
N GLY A 237 7.88 -10.19 -8.20
CA GLY A 237 7.10 -9.17 -7.52
C GLY A 237 5.81 -9.72 -6.92
N MET A 238 5.02 -10.50 -7.69
CA MET A 238 3.80 -11.15 -7.18
C MET A 238 4.08 -12.15 -6.05
N MET A 239 5.29 -12.69 -5.97
CA MET A 239 5.69 -13.66 -4.95
C MET A 239 6.34 -13.00 -3.73
N GLY A 240 6.39 -11.66 -3.68
CA GLY A 240 6.99 -10.89 -2.60
C GLY A 240 8.52 -10.82 -2.62
N TYR A 241 9.18 -11.27 -3.69
CA TYR A 241 10.64 -11.13 -3.87
C TYR A 241 10.98 -9.73 -4.42
N VAL A 242 10.64 -8.69 -3.68
CA VAL A 242 10.69 -7.27 -4.12
C VAL A 242 12.09 -6.90 -4.61
N ARG A 243 13.13 -7.20 -3.83
CA ARG A 243 14.52 -6.87 -4.22
C ARG A 243 14.98 -7.56 -5.51
N LEU A 244 14.58 -8.81 -5.74
CA LEU A 244 14.94 -9.51 -6.98
C LEU A 244 14.15 -8.94 -8.16
N ALA A 245 12.88 -8.61 -7.95
CA ALA A 245 12.05 -7.95 -8.96
C ALA A 245 12.62 -6.57 -9.35
N GLU A 246 13.04 -5.77 -8.37
CA GLU A 246 13.71 -4.48 -8.61
C GLU A 246 14.94 -4.65 -9.50
N ARG A 247 15.82 -5.61 -9.17
CA ARG A 247 17.01 -5.91 -9.99
C ARG A 247 16.63 -6.33 -11.42
N CYS A 248 15.55 -7.09 -11.62
CA CYS A 248 15.07 -7.44 -12.96
C CYS A 248 14.66 -6.20 -13.76
N PHE A 249 13.91 -5.29 -13.15
CA PHE A 249 13.46 -4.06 -13.82
C PHE A 249 14.59 -3.05 -14.03
N ASP A 250 15.55 -2.96 -13.11
CA ASP A 250 16.75 -2.14 -13.29
C ASP A 250 17.53 -2.61 -14.51
N ARG A 251 17.83 -3.92 -14.61
CA ARG A 251 18.51 -4.49 -15.79
C ARG A 251 17.71 -4.31 -17.08
N LEU A 252 16.39 -4.49 -17.03
CA LEU A 252 15.52 -4.30 -18.19
C LEU A 252 15.58 -2.85 -18.71
N LEU A 253 15.54 -1.87 -17.79
CA LEU A 253 15.60 -0.45 -18.10
C LEU A 253 16.98 0.03 -18.54
N GLU A 254 18.05 -0.63 -18.08
CA GLU A 254 19.44 -0.41 -18.52
C GLU A 254 19.70 -0.97 -19.92
N GLN A 255 19.19 -2.17 -20.22
CA GLN A 255 19.31 -2.78 -21.54
C GLN A 255 18.58 -1.94 -22.61
N ASN A 256 17.46 -1.31 -22.22
CA ASN A 256 16.66 -0.44 -23.09
C ASN A 256 16.26 -1.12 -24.42
N GLN A 257 16.04 -2.43 -24.37
CA GLN A 257 15.62 -3.27 -25.51
C GLN A 257 14.10 -3.43 -25.50
N PHE A 258 13.39 -2.32 -25.68
CA PHE A 258 11.93 -2.31 -25.71
C PHE A 258 11.42 -2.35 -27.15
N GLU A 259 10.35 -3.12 -27.40
CA GLU A 259 9.72 -3.16 -28.73
C GLU A 259 9.04 -1.83 -29.07
N ASP A 260 8.41 -1.21 -28.07
CA ASP A 260 7.76 0.09 -28.19
C ASP A 260 7.84 0.93 -26.90
N TRP A 261 7.32 2.15 -26.97
CA TRP A 261 7.28 3.06 -25.82
C TRP A 261 6.30 2.60 -24.73
N THR A 262 5.26 1.82 -25.06
CA THR A 262 4.27 1.35 -24.08
C THR A 262 4.89 0.34 -23.13
N GLU A 263 5.76 -0.52 -23.65
CA GLU A 263 6.55 -1.45 -22.87
C GLU A 263 7.54 -0.72 -21.96
N ALA A 264 8.26 0.28 -22.49
CA ALA A 264 9.18 1.08 -21.70
C ALA A 264 8.46 1.84 -20.56
N VAL A 265 7.28 2.40 -20.85
CA VAL A 265 6.41 3.06 -19.86
C VAL A 265 5.94 2.06 -18.80
N SER A 266 5.49 0.88 -19.21
CA SER A 266 5.06 -0.18 -18.29
C SER A 266 6.20 -0.62 -17.37
N ALA A 267 7.41 -0.80 -17.89
CA ALA A 267 8.59 -1.15 -17.10
C ALA A 267 8.91 -0.05 -16.06
N CYS A 268 8.87 1.22 -16.46
CA CYS A 268 9.06 2.36 -15.55
C CYS A 268 7.96 2.41 -14.47
N GLN A 269 6.70 2.20 -14.83
CA GLN A 269 5.58 2.17 -13.88
C GLN A 269 5.72 1.05 -12.86
N THR A 270 6.08 -0.17 -13.30
CA THR A 270 6.30 -1.29 -12.37
C THR A 270 7.48 -1.01 -11.45
N ARG A 271 8.58 -0.48 -11.98
CA ARG A 271 9.73 -0.08 -11.16
C ARG A 271 9.39 1.01 -10.15
N ALA A 272 8.54 1.97 -10.52
CA ALA A 272 8.04 3.01 -9.63
C ALA A 272 7.19 2.43 -8.49
N SER A 273 6.30 1.48 -8.80
CA SER A 273 5.50 0.78 -7.79
C SER A 273 6.39 0.00 -6.80
N LEU A 274 7.40 -0.72 -7.30
CA LEU A 274 8.36 -1.44 -6.45
C LEU A 274 9.17 -0.46 -5.57
N ALA A 275 9.63 0.66 -6.13
CA ALA A 275 10.34 1.69 -5.36
C ALA A 275 9.46 2.29 -4.25
N ARG A 276 8.17 2.52 -4.51
CA ARG A 276 7.22 2.96 -3.48
C ARG A 276 7.06 1.91 -2.38
N ILE A 277 6.96 0.62 -2.72
CA ILE A 277 6.89 -0.49 -1.74
C ILE A 277 8.15 -0.51 -0.87
N SER A 278 9.33 -0.36 -1.47
CA SER A 278 10.63 -0.27 -0.79
C SER A 278 10.87 1.07 -0.05
N ASN A 279 9.83 1.91 0.08
CA ASN A 279 9.87 3.23 0.72
C ASN A 279 10.90 4.21 0.10
N ASN A 280 11.24 4.05 -1.18
CA ASN A 280 12.12 4.94 -1.94
C ASN A 280 11.29 5.86 -2.86
N LEU A 281 10.70 6.90 -2.26
CA LEU A 281 9.78 7.81 -2.94
C LEU A 281 10.46 8.63 -4.06
N GLU A 282 11.72 9.02 -3.87
CA GLU A 282 12.50 9.76 -4.87
C GLU A 282 12.67 8.95 -6.17
N LEU A 283 13.09 7.68 -6.03
CA LEU A 283 13.20 6.78 -7.17
C LEU A 283 11.83 6.52 -7.81
N ALA A 284 10.78 6.33 -7.01
CA ALA A 284 9.44 6.12 -7.53
C ALA A 284 8.97 7.30 -8.40
N CYS A 285 9.14 8.54 -7.93
CA CYS A 285 8.77 9.75 -8.66
C CYS A 285 9.61 9.94 -9.93
N SER A 286 10.93 9.75 -9.85
CA SER A 286 11.81 9.87 -11.02
C SER A 286 11.48 8.86 -12.13
N MET A 287 11.05 7.64 -11.77
CA MET A 287 10.61 6.64 -12.74
C MET A 287 9.28 7.02 -13.40
N LEU A 288 8.35 7.65 -12.68
CA LEU A 288 7.12 8.18 -13.26
C LEU A 288 7.38 9.36 -14.20
N ASP A 289 8.32 10.25 -13.86
CA ASP A 289 8.74 11.33 -14.76
C ASP A 289 9.43 10.79 -16.02
N ARG A 290 10.30 9.76 -15.87
CA ARG A 290 10.87 9.04 -17.01
C ARG A 290 9.77 8.44 -17.89
N ALA A 291 8.81 7.74 -17.29
CA ALA A 291 7.67 7.17 -18.02
C ALA A 291 6.90 8.25 -18.79
N ARG A 292 6.58 9.38 -18.14
CA ARG A 292 5.88 10.52 -18.75
C ARG A 292 6.61 11.06 -19.98
N GLY A 293 7.94 11.15 -19.92
CA GLY A 293 8.79 11.61 -21.02
C GLY A 293 8.81 10.66 -22.24
N LEU A 294 8.55 9.37 -22.03
CA LEU A 294 8.53 8.36 -23.09
C LEU A 294 7.18 8.29 -23.84
N VAL A 295 6.10 8.81 -23.25
CA VAL A 295 4.76 8.73 -23.84
C VAL A 295 4.67 9.55 -25.12
N THR A 296 4.30 8.89 -26.22
CA THR A 296 4.07 9.50 -27.55
C THR A 296 2.79 8.94 -28.20
N GLY A 297 2.33 9.56 -29.30
CA GLY A 297 1.15 9.08 -30.04
C GLY A 297 -0.18 9.75 -29.65
N PRO A 298 -1.31 9.28 -30.24
CA PRO A 298 -2.62 9.93 -30.11
C PRO A 298 -3.17 9.88 -28.68
N ASP A 299 -2.90 8.81 -27.93
CA ASP A 299 -3.36 8.63 -26.55
C ASP A 299 -2.45 9.30 -25.50
N ALA A 300 -1.44 10.08 -25.95
CA ALA A 300 -0.43 10.64 -25.07
C ALA A 300 -1.01 11.54 -23.97
N PHE A 301 -2.09 12.27 -24.27
CA PHE A 301 -2.75 13.12 -23.27
C PHE A 301 -3.30 12.29 -22.10
N ARG A 302 -4.09 11.25 -22.40
CA ARG A 302 -4.72 10.38 -21.40
C ARG A 302 -3.67 9.69 -20.53
N ILE A 303 -2.66 9.10 -21.16
CA ILE A 303 -1.64 8.32 -20.44
C ILE A 303 -0.75 9.22 -19.57
N ARG A 304 -0.42 10.42 -20.04
CA ARG A 304 0.30 11.41 -19.22
C ARG A 304 -0.53 11.89 -18.03
N LEU A 305 -1.84 12.06 -18.21
CA LEU A 305 -2.75 12.39 -17.12
C LEU A 305 -2.79 11.27 -16.07
N GLU A 306 -2.95 10.01 -16.49
CA GLU A 306 -2.93 8.84 -15.60
C GLU A 306 -1.61 8.74 -14.81
N LEU A 307 -0.47 9.00 -15.47
CA LEU A 307 0.84 9.04 -14.83
C LEU A 307 0.96 10.16 -13.80
N ASP A 308 0.46 11.37 -14.10
CA ASP A 308 0.48 12.48 -13.15
C ASP A 308 -0.45 12.23 -11.95
N ILE A 309 -1.61 11.60 -12.15
CA ILE A 309 -2.51 11.22 -11.03
C ILE A 309 -1.80 10.22 -10.13
N ARG A 310 -1.12 9.23 -10.71
CA ARG A 310 -0.30 8.28 -9.94
C ARG A 310 0.86 8.98 -9.24
N HIS A 311 1.51 9.93 -9.88
CA HIS A 311 2.59 10.72 -9.30
C HIS A 311 2.08 11.52 -8.09
N LEU A 312 0.90 12.15 -8.20
CA LEU A 312 0.27 12.83 -7.08
C LEU A 312 0.00 11.86 -5.92
N SER A 313 -0.60 10.70 -6.19
CA SER A 313 -0.82 9.67 -5.17
C SER A 313 0.45 9.29 -4.40
N TYR A 314 1.61 9.31 -5.07
CA TYR A 314 2.88 8.98 -4.43
C TYR A 314 3.42 10.16 -3.61
N LEU A 315 3.34 11.37 -4.14
CA LEU A 315 3.76 12.57 -3.41
C LEU A 315 2.89 12.85 -2.18
N LEU A 316 1.60 12.48 -2.22
CA LEU A 316 0.71 12.56 -1.06
C LEU A 316 1.08 11.57 0.06
N ASP A 317 2.03 10.64 -0.16
CA ASP A 317 2.64 9.87 0.95
C ASP A 317 3.44 10.79 1.90
N ASP A 318 3.86 11.98 1.44
CA ASP A 318 4.43 13.08 2.24
C ASP A 318 3.94 14.44 1.73
N VAL A 319 2.82 14.92 2.28
CA VAL A 319 2.15 16.18 1.89
C VAL A 319 3.07 17.39 1.95
N ARG A 320 4.10 17.37 2.82
CA ARG A 320 5.06 18.47 2.99
C ARG A 320 6.05 18.57 1.84
N ASN A 321 6.06 17.62 0.91
CA ASN A 321 6.97 17.61 -0.21
C ASN A 321 6.68 18.80 -1.15
N PRO A 322 7.66 19.69 -1.44
CA PRO A 322 7.46 20.85 -2.29
C PRO A 322 7.06 20.50 -3.73
N ALA A 323 7.33 19.28 -4.19
CA ALA A 323 6.92 18.80 -5.50
C ALA A 323 5.40 18.68 -5.66
N VAL A 324 4.63 18.53 -4.56
CA VAL A 324 3.16 18.44 -4.60
C VAL A 324 2.57 19.69 -5.25
N LYS A 325 2.98 20.89 -4.79
CA LYS A 325 2.49 22.17 -5.34
C LYS A 325 2.80 22.31 -6.83
N SER A 326 4.03 21.94 -7.21
CA SER A 326 4.46 21.98 -8.61
C SER A 326 3.59 21.09 -9.50
N LEU A 327 3.17 19.92 -9.00
CA LEU A 327 2.29 19.01 -9.72
C LEU A 327 0.84 19.50 -9.76
N LEU A 328 0.32 20.10 -8.68
CA LEU A 328 -1.02 20.71 -8.66
C LEU A 328 -1.13 21.87 -9.66
N HIS A 329 -0.10 22.71 -9.77
CA HIS A 329 -0.05 23.77 -10.79
C HIS A 329 -0.08 23.18 -12.21
N ARG A 330 0.62 22.06 -12.44
CA ARG A 330 0.54 21.35 -13.72
C ARG A 330 -0.88 20.84 -14.01
N PHE A 331 -1.58 20.30 -13.01
CA PHE A 331 -2.98 19.91 -13.15
C PHE A 331 -3.87 21.06 -13.56
N ARG A 332 -3.77 22.18 -12.85
CA ARG A 332 -4.50 23.41 -13.14
C ARG A 332 -4.24 23.92 -14.55
N ASP A 333 -2.98 24.05 -14.94
CA ASP A 333 -2.60 24.75 -16.16
C ASP A 333 -2.75 23.89 -17.42
N GLN A 334 -2.63 22.55 -17.30
CA GLN A 334 -2.60 21.65 -18.47
C GLN A 334 -3.83 20.75 -18.61
N TYR A 335 -4.46 20.35 -17.50
CA TYR A 335 -5.50 19.32 -17.51
C TYR A 335 -6.89 19.87 -17.18
N LEU A 336 -7.04 20.72 -16.15
CA LEU A 336 -8.36 21.21 -15.71
C LEU A 336 -9.10 22.03 -16.77
N ILE A 337 -8.39 22.70 -17.68
CA ILE A 337 -9.00 23.41 -18.82
C ILE A 337 -9.72 22.44 -19.77
N LYS A 338 -9.25 21.20 -19.88
CA LYS A 338 -9.75 20.20 -20.82
C LYS A 338 -10.64 19.15 -20.16
N VAL A 339 -10.42 18.88 -18.87
CA VAL A 339 -11.16 17.90 -18.06
C VAL A 339 -11.49 18.55 -16.71
N PRO A 340 -12.52 19.42 -16.65
CA PRO A 340 -12.89 20.11 -15.41
C PRO A 340 -13.30 19.17 -14.27
N GLU A 341 -13.90 18.02 -14.61
CA GLU A 341 -14.37 17.00 -13.67
C GLU A 341 -13.22 16.41 -12.83
N LEU A 342 -11.98 16.49 -13.34
CA LEU A 342 -10.78 16.07 -12.60
C LEU A 342 -10.60 16.85 -11.30
N ARG A 343 -11.14 18.07 -11.20
CA ARG A 343 -11.02 18.89 -10.00
C ARG A 343 -11.57 18.19 -8.76
N GLU A 344 -12.75 17.58 -8.87
CA GLU A 344 -13.40 16.91 -7.73
C GLU A 344 -12.56 15.72 -7.27
N LEU A 345 -12.07 14.90 -8.22
CA LEU A 345 -11.17 13.80 -7.92
C LEU A 345 -9.89 14.25 -7.17
N LEU A 346 -9.28 15.36 -7.60
CA LEU A 346 -8.09 15.90 -6.94
C LEU A 346 -8.42 16.47 -5.55
N ALA A 347 -9.58 17.10 -5.40
CA ALA A 347 -10.04 17.63 -4.12
C ALA A 347 -10.32 16.52 -3.10
N ASP A 348 -10.94 15.42 -3.53
CA ASP A 348 -11.19 14.25 -2.70
C ASP A 348 -9.87 13.62 -2.23
N GLN A 349 -8.89 13.48 -3.13
CA GLN A 349 -7.56 12.96 -2.76
C GLN A 349 -6.84 13.85 -1.73
N LEU A 350 -6.90 15.17 -1.90
CA LEU A 350 -6.29 16.12 -0.96
C LEU A 350 -7.00 16.12 0.40
N THR A 351 -8.33 16.06 0.39
CA THR A 351 -9.14 16.01 1.62
C THR A 351 -8.90 14.72 2.39
N ALA A 352 -8.82 13.58 1.69
CA ALA A 352 -8.56 12.27 2.29
C ALA A 352 -7.21 12.17 3.02
N VAL A 353 -6.23 13.00 2.64
CA VAL A 353 -4.91 13.07 3.31
C VAL A 353 -4.77 14.30 4.21
N GLY A 354 -5.88 15.01 4.49
CA GLY A 354 -5.89 16.20 5.35
C GLY A 354 -5.25 17.46 4.75
N ALA A 355 -4.87 17.43 3.47
CA ALA A 355 -4.18 18.52 2.76
C ALA A 355 -5.13 19.56 2.15
N THR A 356 -6.13 19.98 2.92
CA THR A 356 -7.19 20.89 2.44
C THR A 356 -6.68 22.30 2.11
N ASP A 357 -5.55 22.70 2.69
CA ASP A 357 -4.86 23.97 2.41
C ASP A 357 -4.38 24.05 0.94
N LEU A 358 -4.02 22.91 0.35
CA LEU A 358 -3.54 22.80 -1.02
C LEU A 358 -4.65 22.88 -2.08
N LEU A 359 -5.93 22.85 -1.68
CA LEU A 359 -7.05 22.99 -2.62
C LEU A 359 -7.00 24.31 -3.39
N SER A 360 -6.55 25.37 -2.73
CA SER A 360 -6.37 26.69 -3.33
C SER A 360 -5.38 26.70 -4.51
N GLU A 361 -4.44 25.74 -4.56
CA GLU A 361 -3.46 25.64 -5.65
C GLU A 361 -4.09 25.16 -6.96
N LEU A 362 -5.27 24.52 -6.90
CA LEU A 362 -6.09 24.14 -8.04
C LEU A 362 -6.92 25.32 -8.59
N ASP A 363 -7.09 26.36 -7.79
CA ASP A 363 -7.84 27.58 -8.09
C ASP A 363 -6.92 28.69 -8.58
N GLY A 364 -6.66 28.76 -9.89
CA GLY A 364 -5.76 29.80 -10.42
C GLY A 364 -5.55 29.86 -11.92
N GLY A 365 -6.44 29.29 -12.73
CA GLY A 365 -6.38 29.42 -14.19
C GLY A 365 -7.16 30.65 -14.69
N LEU A 366 -6.45 31.67 -15.19
CA LEU A 366 -6.91 32.91 -15.86
C LEU A 366 -7.33 34.12 -14.99
N ALA A 367 -6.51 34.51 -14.00
CA ALA A 367 -6.52 35.89 -13.49
C ALA A 367 -5.09 36.37 -13.16
N GLY A 368 -4.26 36.56 -14.19
CA GLY A 368 -2.86 36.93 -13.99
C GLY A 368 -2.11 37.41 -15.24
N GLY A 369 -2.81 38.02 -16.21
CA GLY A 369 -2.20 38.60 -17.40
C GLY A 369 -2.96 39.83 -17.87
N ALA A 370 -2.58 41.00 -17.36
CA ALA A 370 -2.99 42.27 -17.94
C ALA A 370 -2.25 42.49 -19.27
N GLY A 371 -3.00 42.68 -20.37
CA GLY A 371 -2.53 43.44 -21.54
C GLY A 371 -2.49 42.72 -22.89
N SER A 372 -3.63 42.54 -23.55
CA SER A 372 -3.95 43.14 -24.86
C SER A 372 -5.22 42.50 -25.44
N GLY A 373 -6.03 43.32 -26.12
CA GLY A 373 -7.44 43.08 -26.40
C GLY A 373 -7.75 41.79 -27.17
N GLY A 374 -8.64 40.99 -26.58
CA GLY A 374 -9.27 39.85 -27.23
C GLY A 374 -10.68 39.70 -26.67
N GLY A 375 -11.60 40.55 -27.10
CA GLY A 375 -13.00 40.49 -26.72
C GLY A 375 -13.60 39.14 -27.12
N LEU A 376 -14.16 38.45 -26.13
CA LEU A 376 -14.93 37.22 -26.28
C LEU A 376 -16.18 37.55 -27.12
N TRP A 377 -16.23 37.08 -28.36
CA TRP A 377 -17.41 37.23 -29.21
C TRP A 377 -18.47 36.21 -28.79
N LEU A 378 -19.56 36.70 -28.19
CA LEU A 378 -20.82 35.97 -28.02
C LEU A 378 -21.79 36.43 -29.13
N PRO A 379 -22.26 35.55 -30.03
CA PRO A 379 -23.25 35.92 -31.01
C PRO A 379 -24.62 36.05 -30.32
N GLY A 380 -25.10 37.28 -30.14
CA GLY A 380 -26.46 37.54 -29.66
C GLY A 380 -26.75 38.89 -28.99
N SER A 381 -25.75 39.71 -28.64
CA SER A 381 -25.99 41.04 -28.06
C SER A 381 -25.98 42.13 -29.13
N SER A 382 -27.12 42.35 -29.76
CA SER A 382 -27.40 43.54 -30.56
C SER A 382 -27.48 44.78 -29.65
N ALA A 383 -26.50 45.67 -29.81
CA ALA A 383 -26.68 47.10 -29.58
C ALA A 383 -26.11 47.84 -30.79
N GLU A 384 -27.01 48.35 -31.64
CA GLU A 384 -26.68 49.16 -32.81
C GLU A 384 -26.05 50.51 -32.41
N ALA A 385 -24.80 50.71 -32.86
CA ALA A 385 -24.26 51.78 -33.72
C ALA A 385 -24.44 53.29 -33.34
N PRO A 386 -23.52 54.21 -33.73
CA PRO A 386 -23.10 54.39 -35.13
C PRO A 386 -21.61 54.70 -35.46
N ALA A 387 -21.21 54.18 -36.63
CA ALA A 387 -20.40 54.75 -37.73
C ALA A 387 -19.01 55.39 -37.49
N ALA A 388 -17.97 54.84 -38.15
CA ALA A 388 -17.38 55.40 -39.40
C ALA A 388 -16.03 54.73 -39.77
N GLY A 389 -15.85 54.42 -41.07
CA GLY A 389 -14.58 54.08 -41.74
C GLY A 389 -14.24 52.58 -41.70
N GLY A 390 -14.14 51.82 -42.78
CA GLY A 390 -13.72 52.15 -44.14
C GLY A 390 -12.43 51.37 -44.44
N GLY A 391 -12.53 50.14 -44.95
CA GLY A 391 -11.37 49.33 -45.31
C GLY A 391 -11.78 47.97 -45.89
N GLN A 392 -11.70 47.86 -47.21
CA GLN A 392 -12.13 46.72 -48.03
C GLN A 392 -11.39 45.41 -47.69
N LEU A 393 -12.17 44.33 -47.50
CA LEU A 393 -11.70 42.95 -47.58
C LEU A 393 -11.97 42.41 -48.99
N TRP A 394 -10.92 41.88 -49.61
CA TRP A 394 -10.95 41.22 -50.91
C TRP A 394 -11.66 39.86 -50.83
N LEU A 395 -12.49 39.54 -51.83
CA LEU A 395 -13.02 38.19 -52.08
C LEU A 395 -12.47 37.68 -53.42
N PRO A 396 -11.92 36.46 -53.51
CA PRO A 396 -11.51 35.88 -54.77
C PRO A 396 -12.71 35.23 -55.48
N GLY A 397 -12.87 35.54 -56.77
CA GLY A 397 -13.82 34.83 -57.64
C GLY A 397 -14.73 35.73 -58.49
N GLN A 398 -14.16 36.64 -59.27
CA GLN A 398 -14.57 37.00 -60.63
C GLN A 398 -13.34 37.41 -61.45
#